data_AF-A0A7S0YVW4-F1
#
_entry.id   AF-A0A7S0YVW4-F1
#
_cell.length_a   1.000
_cell.length_b   1.000
_cell.length_c   1.000
_cell.angle_alpha   90.00
_cell.angle_beta   90.00
_cell.angle_gamma   90.00
#
_symmetry.space_group_name_H-M   'P 1'
#
loop_
_entity.id
_entity.type
_entity.pdbx_description
1 polymer ?
#
loop_
_entity_poly.entity_id
_entity_poly.type
_entity_poly.pdbx_seq_one_letter_code
_entity_poly.pdbx_strand_id
1 'polypeptide(L)'
;VIRSLFYNKANNSIITVSVYKQDNFSSLNCRSTPLEYIKRKQPDAGFAIFETESLKYPGFVEFDDVNGKVLTYSATDKVYKVWDLKNYTHLYSIHDKNIHE
;
A
#
# COMPACT_ATOMS: atom_id res chain seq x y z
N VAL A 1 1.62 10.52 10.37
CA VAL A 1 1.53 9.49 11.44
C VAL A 1 1.56 8.12 10.77
N ILE A 2 2.38 7.18 11.25
CA ILE A 2 2.38 5.81 10.75
C ILE A 2 1.16 5.08 11.32
N ARG A 3 0.38 4.42 10.45
CA ARG A 3 -0.78 3.60 10.82
C ARG A 3 -0.46 2.12 10.80
N SER A 4 0.42 1.69 9.90
CA SER A 4 0.85 0.30 9.78
C SER A 4 2.29 0.23 9.30
N LEU A 5 2.97 -0.85 9.69
CA LEU A 5 4.31 -1.21 9.26
C LEU A 5 4.31 -2.70 8.92
N PHE A 6 4.82 -3.05 7.75
CA PHE A 6 4.83 -4.41 7.24
C PHE A 6 6.23 -4.76 6.72
N TYR A 7 6.75 -5.91 7.13
CA TYR A 7 8.02 -6.42 6.59
C TYR A 7 7.76 -7.29 5.37
N ASN A 8 8.10 -6.77 4.19
CA ASN A 8 7.96 -7.49 2.94
C ASN A 8 9.16 -8.40 2.70
N LYS A 9 9.00 -9.69 3.04
CA LYS A 9 10.02 -10.72 2.80
C LYS A 9 10.31 -10.94 1.31
N ALA A 10 9.33 -10.67 0.43
CA ALA A 10 9.44 -10.97 -1.00
C ALA A 10 10.48 -10.10 -1.73
N ASN A 11 10.72 -8.88 -1.24
CA ASN A 11 11.72 -7.96 -1.78
C ASN A 11 12.60 -7.30 -0.70
N ASN A 12 12.60 -7.86 0.51
CA ASN A 12 13.45 -7.45 1.63
C ASN A 12 13.32 -5.95 1.99
N SER A 13 12.09 -5.47 2.09
CA SER A 13 11.76 -4.07 2.38
C SER A 13 10.81 -3.91 3.56
N ILE A 14 10.76 -2.71 4.13
CA ILE A 14 9.71 -2.29 5.05
C ILE A 14 8.71 -1.45 4.27
N ILE A 15 7.45 -1.85 4.31
CA ILE A 15 6.33 -1.05 3.83
C ILE A 15 5.76 -0.28 5.01
N THR A 16 5.63 1.03 4.88
CA THR A 16 4.94 1.88 5.85
C THR A 16 3.66 2.42 5.23
N VAL A 17 2.55 2.33 5.97
CA VAL A 17 1.31 3.01 5.63
C VAL A 17 1.16 4.19 6.58
N SER A 18 1.02 5.39 6.04
CA SER A 18 0.97 6.63 6.82
C SER A 18 -0.18 7.53 6.37
N VAL A 19 -0.59 8.41 7.28
CA VAL A 19 -1.57 9.46 7.02
C VAL A 19 -0.95 10.82 7.34
N TYR A 20 -1.36 11.86 6.61
CA TYR A 20 -0.84 13.20 6.79
C TYR A 20 -1.89 14.13 7.42
N LYS A 21 -1.45 15.21 8.06
CA LYS A 21 -2.37 16.18 8.64
C LYS A 21 -2.95 17.09 7.55
N GLN A 22 -2.17 17.32 6.50
CA GLN A 22 -2.45 18.21 5.38
C GLN A 22 -3.74 17.83 4.63
N ASP A 23 -4.09 16.55 4.62
CA ASP A 23 -5.30 16.01 4.00
C ASP A 23 -6.31 15.47 5.03
N ASN A 24 -6.28 16.03 6.25
CA ASN A 24 -7.15 15.63 7.37
C ASN A 24 -7.07 14.14 7.71
N PHE A 25 -5.89 13.53 7.55
CA PHE A 25 -5.64 12.11 7.81
C PHE A 25 -6.48 11.14 6.97
N SER A 26 -6.95 11.60 5.80
CA SER A 26 -7.90 10.83 4.98
C SER A 26 -7.23 9.88 4.00
N SER A 27 -6.04 10.19 3.47
CA SER A 27 -5.35 9.38 2.47
C SER A 27 -4.28 8.48 3.09
N LEU A 28 -4.31 7.21 2.72
CA LEU A 28 -3.30 6.21 3.04
C LEU A 28 -2.14 6.34 2.05
N ASN A 29 -0.98 6.73 2.57
CA ASN A 29 0.25 6.86 1.82
C ASN A 29 1.12 5.64 2.08
N CYS A 30 1.29 4.82 1.05
CA CYS A 30 2.08 3.58 1.12
C CYS A 30 3.47 3.82 0.56
N ARG A 31 4.50 3.40 1.31
CA ARG A 31 5.89 3.57 0.91
C ARG A 31 6.70 2.33 1.19
N SER A 32 7.48 1.87 0.21
CA SER A 32 8.42 0.77 0.35
C SER A 32 9.82 1.31 0.56
N THR A 33 10.50 0.86 1.61
CA THR A 33 11.88 1.24 1.93
C THR A 33 12.71 -0.03 2.05
N PRO A 34 13.60 -0.33 1.07
CA PRO A 34 14.52 -1.44 1.15
C PRO A 34 15.32 -1.44 2.46
N LEU A 35 15.51 -2.61 3.08
CA LEU A 35 16.26 -2.70 4.34
C LEU A 35 17.70 -2.20 4.20
N GLU A 36 18.27 -2.28 3.01
CA GLU A 36 19.59 -1.71 2.71
C GLU A 36 19.64 -0.20 2.98
N TYR A 37 18.62 0.55 2.57
CA TYR A 37 18.58 2.00 2.77
C TYR A 37 18.46 2.33 4.26
N ILE A 38 17.70 1.55 5.02
CA ILE A 38 17.61 1.70 6.48
C ILE A 38 18.97 1.44 7.14
N LYS A 39 19.67 0.36 6.75
CA LYS A 39 21.01 0.03 7.26
C LYS A 39 22.05 1.13 6.95
N ARG A 40 21.90 1.80 5.82
CA ARG A 40 22.74 2.95 5.41
C ARG A 40 22.32 4.28 6.05
N LYS A 41 21.33 4.28 6.96
CA LYS A 41 20.76 5.48 7.59
C LYS A 41 20.09 6.45 6.59
N GLN A 42 19.50 5.90 5.52
CA GLN A 42 18.77 6.63 4.48
C GLN A 42 17.30 6.17 4.40
N PRO A 43 16.53 6.19 5.51
CA PRO A 43 15.14 5.73 5.50
C PRO A 43 14.24 6.55 4.57
N ASP A 44 14.64 7.78 4.26
CA ASP A 44 14.03 8.72 3.34
C ASP A 44 14.34 8.43 1.87
N ALA A 45 15.11 7.39 1.53
CA ALA A 45 15.38 6.99 0.14
C ALA A 45 14.39 5.94 -0.43
N GLY A 46 13.39 5.50 0.35
CA GLY A 46 12.30 4.66 -0.15
C GLY A 46 11.44 5.33 -1.25
N PHE A 47 10.49 4.59 -1.80
CA PHE A 47 9.63 5.06 -2.89
C PHE A 47 8.18 4.76 -2.58
N ALA A 48 7.28 5.63 -3.06
CA ALA A 48 5.86 5.40 -2.87
C ALA A 48 5.37 4.28 -3.79
N ILE A 49 4.35 3.56 -3.32
CA ILE A 49 3.73 2.44 -4.01
C ILE A 49 2.23 2.70 -4.08
N PHE A 50 1.59 2.24 -5.16
CA PHE A 50 0.18 2.48 -5.43
C PHE A 50 -0.15 3.98 -5.58
N GLU A 51 0.77 4.81 -6.07
CA GLU A 51 0.56 6.26 -6.25
C GLU A 51 -0.62 6.59 -7.19
N THR A 52 -0.94 5.68 -8.11
CA THR A 52 -2.10 5.81 -8.99
C THR A 52 -3.43 5.56 -8.28
N GLU A 53 -3.41 5.08 -7.03
CA GLU A 53 -4.60 4.71 -6.28
C GLU A 53 -5.08 5.83 -5.36
N SER A 54 -6.37 6.14 -5.45
CA SER A 54 -7.05 6.97 -4.46
C SER A 54 -7.40 6.12 -3.22
N LEU A 55 -6.40 5.84 -2.38
CA LEU A 55 -6.59 5.15 -1.10
C LEU A 55 -7.02 6.16 -0.03
N LYS A 56 -8.27 6.60 -0.11
CA LYS A 56 -8.87 7.51 0.87
C LYS A 56 -9.91 6.78 1.69
N TYR A 57 -10.02 7.12 2.97
CA TYR A 57 -11.13 6.66 3.78
C TYR A 57 -12.48 7.15 3.20
N PRO A 58 -13.50 6.28 3.07
CA PRO A 58 -13.46 4.83 3.30
C PRO A 58 -12.70 4.10 2.18
N GLY A 59 -11.72 3.29 2.52
CA GLY A 59 -10.80 2.65 1.57
C GLY A 59 -9.64 2.03 2.32
N PHE A 60 -9.02 0.99 1.76
CA PHE A 60 -8.03 0.20 2.49
C PHE A 60 -6.92 -0.35 1.60
N VAL A 61 -5.88 -0.83 2.27
CA VAL A 61 -4.81 -1.65 1.71
C VAL A 61 -4.54 -2.82 2.66
N GLU A 62 -4.44 -4.02 2.10
CA GLU A 62 -4.14 -5.25 2.83
C GLU A 62 -2.99 -5.99 2.14
N PHE A 63 -2.02 -6.45 2.94
CA PHE A 63 -0.84 -7.16 2.46
C PHE A 63 -0.96 -8.64 2.81
N ASP A 64 -1.07 -9.49 1.79
CA ASP A 64 -1.12 -10.94 1.92
C ASP A 64 0.26 -11.52 1.59
N ASP A 65 1.02 -11.85 2.64
CA ASP A 65 2.38 -12.38 2.51
C ASP A 65 2.40 -13.86 2.10
N VAL A 66 1.33 -14.60 2.36
CA VAL A 66 1.19 -16.02 2.01
C VAL A 66 1.01 -16.19 0.50
N ASN A 67 0.14 -15.38 -0.10
CA ASN A 67 -0.14 -15.44 -1.55
C ASN A 67 0.72 -14.48 -2.37
N GLY A 68 1.52 -13.63 -1.71
CA GLY A 68 2.35 -12.62 -2.36
C GLY A 68 1.50 -11.62 -3.15
N LYS A 69 0.41 -11.15 -2.54
CA LYS A 69 -0.53 -10.19 -3.15
C LYS A 69 -0.77 -9.01 -2.22
N VAL A 70 -1.18 -7.91 -2.82
CA VAL A 70 -1.74 -6.77 -2.10
C VAL A 70 -3.14 -6.53 -2.64
N LEU A 71 -4.10 -6.33 -1.74
CA LEU A 71 -5.45 -5.93 -2.08
C LEU A 71 -5.64 -4.47 -1.69
N THR A 72 -6.13 -3.66 -2.61
CA THR A 72 -6.52 -2.27 -2.32
C THR A 72 -7.97 -2.04 -2.70
N TYR A 73 -8.66 -1.21 -1.92
CA TYR A 73 -9.99 -0.73 -2.26
C TYR A 73 -10.03 0.80 -2.24
N SER A 74 -10.53 1.40 -3.32
CA SER A 74 -10.86 2.83 -3.39
C SER A 74 -12.38 3.00 -3.37
N ALA A 75 -12.95 3.64 -2.35
CA ALA A 75 -14.39 3.96 -2.39
C ALA A 75 -14.74 5.11 -3.32
N THR A 76 -13.77 5.96 -3.69
CA THR A 76 -13.98 6.99 -4.72
C THR A 76 -14.29 6.32 -6.05
N ASP A 77 -13.46 5.36 -6.45
CA ASP A 77 -13.57 4.69 -7.75
C ASP A 77 -14.45 3.42 -7.69
N LYS A 78 -14.80 2.97 -6.48
CA LYS A 78 -15.55 1.74 -6.18
C LYS A 78 -14.95 0.51 -6.86
N VAL A 79 -13.64 0.34 -6.69
CA VAL A 79 -12.87 -0.72 -7.35
C VAL A 79 -11.91 -1.38 -6.35
N TYR A 80 -11.87 -2.70 -6.39
CA TYR A 80 -10.80 -3.47 -5.76
C TYR A 80 -9.69 -3.71 -6.78
N LYS A 81 -8.43 -3.59 -6.37
CA LYS A 81 -7.28 -3.92 -7.21
C LYS A 81 -6.35 -4.88 -6.49
N VAL A 82 -5.83 -5.83 -7.26
CA VAL A 82 -4.86 -6.83 -6.81
C VAL A 82 -3.52 -6.50 -7.42
N TRP A 83 -2.49 -6.49 -6.59
CA TRP A 83 -1.12 -6.18 -6.97
C TRP A 83 -0.18 -7.32 -6.60
N ASP A 84 0.91 -7.44 -7.34
CA ASP A 84 2.01 -8.32 -6.95
C ASP A 84 2.80 -7.72 -5.77
N LEU A 85 2.99 -8.49 -4.69
CA LEU A 85 3.68 -7.97 -3.49
C LEU A 85 5.19 -7.77 -3.71
N LYS A 86 5.81 -8.47 -4.67
CA LYS A 86 7.26 -8.42 -4.90
C LYS A 86 7.66 -7.15 -5.64
N ASN A 87 6.91 -6.77 -6.66
CA ASN A 87 7.26 -5.63 -7.52
C ASN A 87 6.18 -4.55 -7.62
N TYR A 88 5.06 -4.70 -6.90
CA TYR A 88 3.95 -3.75 -6.86
C TYR A 88 3.26 -3.54 -8.22
N THR A 89 3.41 -4.50 -9.14
CA THR A 89 2.73 -4.45 -10.45
C THR A 89 1.25 -4.70 -10.26
N HIS A 90 0.42 -3.88 -10.91
CA HIS A 90 -1.02 -4.12 -11.00
C HIS A 90 -1.30 -5.44 -11.73
N LEU A 91 -2.15 -6.29 -11.17
CA LEU A 91 -2.51 -7.58 -11.76
C LEU A 91 -3.95 -7.57 -12.25
N TYR A 92 -4.90 -7.18 -11.39
CA TYR A 92 -6.33 -7.25 -11.68
C TYR A 92 -7.10 -6.08 -11.07
N SER A 93 -8.20 -5.71 -11.71
CA SER A 93 -9.21 -4.78 -11.19
C SER A 93 -10.56 -5.49 -11.13
N ILE A 94 -11.26 -5.35 -10.01
CA ILE A 94 -12.56 -5.98 -9.76
C ILE A 94 -13.57 -4.86 -9.53
N HIS A 95 -14.50 -4.71 -10.47
CA HIS A 95 -15.60 -3.75 -10.45
C HIS A 95 -16.90 -4.47 -10.09
N ASP A 96 -16.95 -5.07 -8.90
CA ASP A 96 -18.16 -5.72 -8.41
C ASP A 96 -18.76 -4.90 -7.26
N LYS A 97 -20.02 -4.47 -7.47
CA LYS A 97 -20.76 -3.65 -6.51
C LYS A 97 -21.36 -4.48 -5.36
N ASN A 98 -21.33 -5.81 -5.47
CA ASN A 98 -21.88 -6.72 -4.47
C ASN A 98 -20.81 -7.24 -3.49
N ILE A 99 -19.55 -6.84 -3.67
CA ILE A 99 -18.50 -7.14 -2.70
C ILE A 99 -18.63 -6.11 -1.56
N HIS A 100 -18.79 -6.64 -0.35
CA HIS A 100 -18.86 -5.88 0.90
C HIS A 100 -17.73 -6.36 1.83
N GLU A 101 -17.21 -5.44 2.64
CA GLU A 101 -16.29 -5.74 3.76
C GLU A 101 -17.08 -6.20 4.98
#